data_AF-A0A199AUQ8-F1
#
_entry.id   AF-A0A199AUQ8-F1
#
_cell.length_a   1.000
_cell.length_b   1.000
_cell.length_c   1.000
_cell.angle_alpha   90.00
_cell.angle_beta   90.00
_cell.angle_gamma   90.00
#
_symmetry.space_group_name_H-M   'P 1'
#
loop_
_entity.id
_entity.type
_entity.pdbx_description
1 polymer ?
#
loop_
_entity_poly.entity_id
_entity_poly.type
_entity_poly.pdbx_seq_one_letter_code
_entity_poly.pdbx_strand_id
1 'polypeptide(L)' 'MATRIRPTTDQALAGAAAGHRMAGMEPSPEALEITRRFADGLLTRDRALAEIRAAVRERTAP' A
#
# COMPACT_ATOMS: atom_id res chain seq x y z
N MET A 1 18.75 20.52 -17.31
CA MET A 1 18.39 19.88 -16.03
C MET A 1 17.15 19.04 -16.25
N ALA A 2 17.23 17.71 -16.04
CA ALA A 2 16.04 16.86 -16.09
C ALA A 2 15.34 16.92 -14.73
N THR A 3 14.17 17.56 -14.68
CA THR A 3 13.29 17.51 -13.49
C THR A 3 12.82 16.07 -13.34
N ARG A 4 13.32 15.33 -12.33
CA ARG A 4 12.73 14.03 -11.99
C ARG A 4 11.32 14.27 -11.52
N ILE A 5 10.35 13.92 -12.37
CA ILE A 5 8.95 13.83 -11.97
C ILE A 5 8.87 12.68 -10.96
N ARG A 6 8.60 13.02 -9.70
CA ARG A 6 8.25 12.02 -8.70
C ARG A 6 6.74 11.82 -8.77
N PRO A 7 6.25 10.58 -8.78
CA PRO A 7 4.82 10.34 -8.68
C PRO A 7 4.28 10.90 -7.37
N THR A 8 3.06 11.41 -7.39
CA THR A 8 2.32 11.71 -6.16
C THR A 8 2.04 10.43 -5.37
N THR A 9 1.71 10.53 -4.09
CA THR A 9 1.27 9.39 -3.28
C THR A 9 0.14 8.63 -3.98
N ASP A 10 -0.87 9.33 -4.50
CA ASP A 10 -1.98 8.72 -5.21
C ASP A 10 -1.53 7.99 -6.49
N GLN A 11 -0.57 8.54 -7.24
CA GLN A 11 -0.01 7.87 -8.42
C GLN A 11 0.80 6.62 -8.04
N ALA A 12 1.57 6.68 -6.96
CA ALA A 12 2.32 5.53 -6.46
C ALA A 12 1.38 4.41 -5.99
N LEU A 13 0.31 4.75 -5.27
CA LEU A 13 -0.72 3.80 -4.83
C LEU A 13 -1.49 3.21 -6.01
N ALA A 14 -1.89 4.04 -6.98
CA ALA A 14 -2.57 3.57 -8.19
C ALA A 14 -1.67 2.59 -8.97
N GLY A 15 -0.38 2.89 -9.10
CA GLY A 15 0.60 2.01 -9.72
C GLY A 15 0.78 0.69 -8.98
N ALA A 16 0.90 0.73 -7.64
CA ALA A 16 0.99 -0.47 -6.82
C ALA A 16 -0.26 -1.34 -6.91
N ALA A 17 -1.46 -0.74 -6.90
CA ALA A 17 -2.72 -1.45 -7.08
C ALA A 17 -2.85 -2.06 -8.47
N ALA A 18 -2.50 -1.31 -9.52
CA ALA A 18 -2.49 -1.81 -10.89
C ALA A 18 -1.55 -3.01 -11.05
N GLY A 19 -0.35 -2.95 -10.47
CA GLY A 19 0.60 -4.07 -10.49
C GLY A 19 0.05 -5.34 -9.84
N HIS A 20 -0.65 -5.23 -8.71
CA HIS A 20 -1.34 -6.37 -8.10
C HIS A 20 -2.41 -6.95 -9.02
N ARG A 21 -3.26 -6.11 -9.62
CA ARG A 21 -4.32 -6.56 -10.54
C ARG A 21 -3.77 -7.21 -11.79
N MET A 22 -2.68 -6.68 -12.35
CA MET A 22 -1.95 -7.28 -13.47
C MET A 22 -1.41 -8.67 -13.12
N ALA A 23 -1.08 -8.91 -11.85
CA ALA A 23 -0.68 -10.22 -11.33
C ALA A 23 -1.87 -11.12 -10.93
N GLY A 24 -3.11 -10.72 -11.24
CA GLY A 24 -4.32 -11.47 -10.90
C GLY A 24 -4.72 -11.38 -9.42
N MET A 25 -4.18 -10.42 -8.67
CA MET A 25 -4.50 -10.20 -7.25
C MET A 25 -5.29 -8.90 -7.07
N GLU A 26 -6.35 -8.93 -6.26
CA GLU A 26 -7.00 -7.68 -5.83
C GLU A 26 -6.46 -7.27 -4.46
N PRO A 27 -5.79 -6.10 -4.34
CA PRO A 27 -5.32 -5.61 -3.05
C PRO A 27 -6.52 -5.28 -2.14
N SER A 28 -6.41 -5.58 -0.84
CA SER A 28 -7.49 -5.25 0.09
C SER A 28 -7.59 -3.73 0.29
N PRO A 29 -8.81 -3.18 0.44
CA PRO A 29 -9.00 -1.76 0.73
C PRO A 29 -8.21 -1.28 1.96
N GLU A 30 -8.17 -2.11 3.00
CA GLU A 30 -7.43 -1.85 4.23
C GLU A 30 -5.90 -1.80 4.01
N ALA A 31 -5.34 -2.69 3.19
CA ALA A 31 -3.92 -2.66 2.86
C ALA A 31 -3.55 -1.40 2.04
N LEU A 32 -4.46 -0.95 1.18
CA LEU A 32 -4.28 0.30 0.44
C LEU A 32 -4.29 1.52 1.38
N GLU A 33 -5.18 1.54 2.38
CA GLU A 33 -5.22 2.61 3.39
C GLU A 33 -3.95 2.65 4.24
N ILE A 34 -3.48 1.49 4.72
CA ILE A 34 -2.22 1.42 5.50
C ILE A 34 -1.04 1.88 4.65
N THR A 35 -0.98 1.46 3.37
CA THR A 35 0.06 1.88 2.43
C THR A 35 0.00 3.39 2.16
N ARG A 36 -1.20 3.99 2.12
CA ARG A 36 -1.37 5.44 2.00
C ARG A 36 -0.80 6.16 3.21
N ARG A 37 -1.14 5.72 4.43
CA ARG A 37 -0.64 6.32 5.68
C ARG A 37 0.89 6.21 5.78
N PHE A 38 1.48 5.12 5.27
CA PHE A 38 2.93 5.01 5.13
C PHE A 38 3.51 6.02 4.13
N ALA A 39 2.92 6.13 2.94
CA ALA A 39 3.38 7.05 1.90
C ALA A 39 3.24 8.52 2.31
N ASP A 40 2.23 8.86 3.12
CA ASP A 40 2.03 10.19 3.70
C ASP A 40 2.93 10.45 4.93
N GLY A 41 3.77 9.49 5.34
CA GLY A 41 4.69 9.62 6.47
C GLY A 41 4.04 9.52 7.86
N LEU A 42 2.76 9.13 7.93
CA LEU A 42 2.01 8.94 9.17
C LEU A 42 2.36 7.61 9.87
N LEU A 43 2.99 6.69 9.14
CA LEU A 43 3.46 5.40 9.65
C LEU A 43 4.93 5.19 9.29
N THR A 44 5.66 4.54 10.20
CA THR A 44 6.94 3.93 9.83
C THR A 44 6.70 2.67 8.99
N ARG A 45 7.71 2.27 8.20
CA ARG A 45 7.65 1.05 7.40
C ARG A 45 7.30 -0.17 8.24
N ASP A 46 7.96 -0.34 9.40
CA ASP A 46 7.75 -1.49 10.27
C ASP A 46 6.34 -1.52 10.85
N ARG A 47 5.80 -0.34 11.19
CA ARG A 47 4.42 -0.24 11.70
C ARG A 47 3.40 -0.58 10.61
N ALA A 48 3.58 -0.06 9.40
CA ALA A 48 2.70 -0.37 8.27
C ALA A 48 2.70 -1.88 7.95
N LEU A 49 3.87 -2.53 7.96
CA LEU A 49 3.97 -3.99 7.76
C LEU A 49 3.31 -4.78 8.91
N ALA A 50 3.44 -4.33 10.15
CA ALA A 50 2.79 -4.96 11.28
C ALA A 50 1.26 -4.89 11.18
N GLU A 51 0.72 -3.73 10.78
CA GLU A 51 -0.72 -3.52 10.58
C GLU A 51 -1.26 -4.36 9.42
N ILE A 52 -0.58 -4.40 8.27
CA ILE A 52 -0.98 -5.26 7.15
C ILE A 52 -1.03 -6.73 7.58
N ARG A 53 -0.03 -7.20 8.35
CA ARG A 53 -0.02 -8.59 8.84
C ARG A 53 -1.14 -8.86 9.86
N ALA A 54 -1.50 -7.88 10.68
CA ALA A 54 -2.62 -7.99 11.61
C ALA A 54 -3.94 -8.12 10.85
N ALA A 55 -4.19 -7.22 9.89
CA ALA A 55 -5.35 -7.24 9.01
C ALA A 55 -5.52 -8.57 8.27
N VAL A 56 -4.42 -9.13 7.74
CA VAL A 56 -4.46 -10.46 7.11
C VAL A 56 -4.84 -11.55 8.12
N ARG A 57 -4.24 -11.54 9.32
CA ARG A 57 -4.54 -12.54 10.35
C ARG A 57 -6.00 -12.52 10.77
N GLU A 58 -6.58 -11.34 10.99
CA GLU A 58 -8.00 -11.19 11.35
C GLU A 58 -8.93 -11.75 10.28
N ARG A 59 -8.60 -11.57 8.99
CA ARG A 59 -9.38 -12.11 7.88
C ARG A 59 -9.24 -13.62 7.69
N THR A 60 -8.13 -14.20 8.14
CA THR A 60 -7.82 -15.63 7.99
C THR A 60 -8.04 -16.43 9.28
N ALA A 61 -8.45 -15.77 10.37
CA ALA A 61 -8.79 -16.45 11.60
C ALA A 61 -10.07 -17.29 11.37
N PRO A 62 -10.07 -18.58 11.76
CA PRO A 62 -11.20 -19.49 11.57
C PRO A 62 -12.42 -19.13 12.44
#